data_AF-A0A953TTW1-F1
#
_entry.id   AF-A0A953TTW1-F1
#
_cell.length_a   1.000
_cell.length_b   1.000
_cell.length_c   1.000
_cell.angle_alpha   90.00
_cell.angle_beta   90.00
_cell.angle_gamma   90.00
#
_symmetry.space_group_name_H-M   'P 1'
#
loop_
_entity.id
_entity.type
_entity.pdbx_description
1 polymer ?
#
loop_
_entity_poly.entity_id
_entity_poly.type
_entity_poly.pdbx_seq_one_letter_code
_entity_poly.pdbx_strand_id
1 'polypeptide(L)' 'MNAAVDINETYLTVADVAERLKVNEETARRLFLNEPGVIVICYPRKGVRVYRTLRIPESVYLRVVTRFTKVA' A
#
# COMPACT_ATOMS: atom_id res chain seq x y z
N MET A 1 -14.72 9.91 -0.06
CA MET A 1 -13.79 10.87 -0.66
C MET A 1 -12.99 10.11 -1.70
N ASN A 2 -13.23 10.38 -2.99
CA ASN A 2 -12.50 9.72 -4.08
C ASN A 2 -11.05 10.21 -4.07
N ALA A 3 -10.09 9.31 -3.85
CA ALA A 3 -8.69 9.64 -4.02
C ALA A 3 -8.49 9.98 -5.51
N ALA A 4 -8.11 11.22 -5.80
CA ALA A 4 -7.62 11.58 -7.13
C ALA A 4 -6.34 10.77 -7.34
N VAL A 5 -6.39 9.78 -8.22
CA VAL A 5 -5.22 8.99 -8.59
C VAL A 5 -4.41 9.84 -9.55
N ASP A 6 -3.31 10.40 -9.07
CA ASP A 6 -2.38 11.12 -9.92
C ASP A 6 -1.53 10.11 -10.70
N ILE A 7 -1.60 10.19 -12.03
CA ILE A 7 -0.93 9.25 -12.94
C ILE A 7 0.59 9.45 -13.01
N ASN A 8 1.10 10.60 -12.54
CA ASN A 8 2.54 10.91 -12.53
C ASN A 8 3.17 10.69 -11.15
N GLU A 9 2.40 10.25 -10.16
CA GLU A 9 2.90 10.00 -8.81
C GLU A 9 3.85 8.80 -8.75
N THR A 10 4.82 8.84 -7.84
CA THR A 10 5.71 7.72 -7.56
C THR A 10 4.96 6.57 -6.89
N TYR A 11 5.03 5.37 -7.47
CA TYR A 11 4.43 4.16 -6.91
C TYR A 11 5.47 3.28 -6.22
N LEU A 12 5.32 3.13 -4.91
CA LEU A 12 6.13 2.25 -4.08
C LEU A 12 5.61 0.82 -4.13
N THR A 13 6.52 -0.14 -3.99
CA THR A 13 6.18 -1.56 -3.79
C THR A 13 6.00 -1.86 -2.30
N VAL A 14 5.46 -3.05 -2.01
CA VAL A 14 5.38 -3.56 -0.63
C VAL A 14 6.77 -3.69 -0.01
N ALA A 15 7.78 -4.09 -0.79
CA ALA A 15 9.15 -4.23 -0.32
C ALA A 15 9.75 -2.86 0.05
N ASP A 16 9.60 -1.85 -0.82
CA ASP A 16 10.08 -0.49 -0.54
C ASP A 16 9.51 0.07 0.77
N VAL A 17 8.20 -0.13 0.97
CA VAL A 17 7.51 0.32 2.18
C VAL A 17 7.96 -0.46 3.42
N ALA A 18 8.14 -1.78 3.28
CA ALA A 18 8.64 -2.63 4.36
C ALA A 18 10.05 -2.21 4.80
N GLU A 19 10.94 -1.91 3.84
CA GLU A 19 12.29 -1.43 4.12
C GLU A 19 12.31 -0.06 4.80
N ARG A 20 11.47 0.88 4.34
CA ARG A 20 11.35 2.22 4.93
C ARG A 20 10.82 2.18 6.37
N LEU A 21 9.83 1.33 6.64
CA LEU A 21 9.23 1.19 7.97
C LEU A 21 9.94 0.17 8.87
N LYS A 22 10.95 -0.53 8.35
CA LYS A 22 11.67 -1.62 9.05
C LYS A 22 10.72 -2.69 9.61
N VAL A 23 9.71 -3.05 8.83
CA VAL A 23 8.74 -4.11 9.15
C VAL A 23 8.84 -5.25 8.13
N ASN A 24 8.23 -6.40 8.42
CA ASN A 24 8.14 -7.47 7.43
C ASN A 24 7.13 -7.12 6.32
N GLU A 25 7.32 -7.71 5.13
CA GLU A 25 6.47 -7.46 3.97
C GLU A 25 5.00 -7.82 4.21
N GLU A 26 4.71 -8.84 5.02
CA GLU A 26 3.34 -9.23 5.34
C GLU A 26 2.62 -8.17 6.19
N THR A 27 3.34 -7.52 7.11
CA THR A 27 2.82 -6.41 7.92
C THR A 27 2.57 -5.20 7.04
N ALA A 28 3.54 -4.84 6.18
CA ALA A 28 3.35 -3.77 5.19
C ALA A 28 2.15 -4.07 4.27
N ARG A 29 2.02 -5.31 3.77
CA ARG A 29 0.88 -5.72 2.94
C ARG A 29 -0.44 -5.53 3.68
N ARG A 30 -0.56 -5.99 4.92
CA ARG A 30 -1.79 -5.86 5.72
C ARG A 30 -2.13 -4.40 6.01
N LEU A 31 -1.12 -3.56 6.24
CA LEU A 31 -1.28 -2.15 6.53
C LEU A 31 -1.92 -1.39 5.36
N PHE A 32 -1.49 -1.71 4.13
CA PHE A 32 -1.91 -0.98 2.93
C PHE A 32 -3.03 -1.66 2.13
N LEU A 33 -3.33 -2.95 2.37
CA LEU A 33 -4.32 -3.69 1.58
C LEU A 33 -5.72 -3.06 1.58
N ASN A 34 -6.11 -2.46 2.71
CA ASN A 34 -7.43 -1.85 2.89
C ASN A 34 -7.39 -0.32 2.85
N GLU A 35 -6.25 0.29 2.49
CA GLU A 35 -6.13 1.75 2.44
C GLU A 35 -6.67 2.31 1.12
N PRO A 36 -7.52 3.35 1.16
CA PRO A 36 -8.10 3.93 -0.04
C PRO A 36 -7.03 4.62 -0.89
N GLY A 37 -6.99 4.29 -2.17
CA GLY A 37 -6.01 4.81 -3.13
C GLY A 37 -4.85 3.84 -3.43
N VAL A 38 -4.72 2.74 -2.69
CA VAL A 38 -3.77 1.68 -3.04
C VAL A 38 -4.28 0.89 -4.24
N ILE A 39 -3.42 0.73 -5.25
CA ILE A 39 -3.76 -0.06 -6.43
C ILE A 39 -3.47 -1.53 -6.12
N VAL A 40 -4.52 -2.34 -6.13
CA VAL A 40 -4.43 -3.79 -5.93
C VAL A 40 -4.57 -4.48 -7.28
N ILE A 41 -3.47 -5.02 -7.78
CA ILE A 41 -3.43 -5.81 -9.02
C ILE A 41 -3.54 -7.28 -8.62
N CYS A 42 -4.71 -7.86 -8.86
CA CYS A 42 -4.92 -9.29 -8.70
C CYS A 42 -5.93 -9.79 -9.75
N TYR A 43 -5.67 -10.98 -10.28
CA TYR A 43 -6.59 -11.69 -11.17
C TYR A 43 -7.16 -12.88 -10.39
N PRO A 44 -8.31 -12.72 -9.73
CA PRO A 44 -8.88 -13.80 -8.93
C PRO A 44 -9.24 -14.99 -9.83
N ARG A 45 -8.76 -16.18 -9.46
CA ARG A 45 -9.18 -17.46 -10.04
C ARG A 45 -9.87 -18.29 -8.96
N LYS A 46 -11.00 -18.91 -9.31
CA LYS A 46 -11.77 -19.74 -8.38
C LYS A 46 -10.91 -20.91 -7.89
N GLY A 47 -10.83 -21.11 -6.58
CA GLY A 47 -10.15 -22.26 -5.95
C GLY A 47 -8.64 -22.15 -5.73
N VAL A 48 -8.01 -21.00 -6.00
CA VAL A 48 -6.54 -20.84 -5.83
C VAL A 48 -6.21 -19.58 -5.04
N ARG A 49 -5.22 -19.66 -4.13
CA ARG A 49 -4.64 -18.49 -3.48
C ARG A 49 -3.93 -17.63 -4.53
N VAL A 50 -4.44 -16.43 -4.77
CA VAL A 50 -3.83 -15.49 -5.71
C VAL A 50 -2.88 -14.55 -5.00
N TYR A 51 -1.69 -14.35 -5.57
CA TYR A 51 -0.78 -13.30 -5.14
C TYR A 51 -1.35 -11.95 -5.55
N ARG A 52 -1.43 -11.03 -4.58
CA ARG A 52 -1.84 -9.65 -4.82
C ARG A 52 -0.59 -8.80 -4.96
N THR A 53 -0.47 -8.06 -6.06
CA THR A 53 0.57 -7.05 -6.22
C THR A 53 -0.02 -5.71 -5.82
N LEU A 54 0.55 -5.07 -4.81
CA LEU A 54 0.12 -3.74 -4.37
C LEU A 54 1.08 -2.71 -4.96
N ARG A 55 0.52 -1.62 -5.51
CA ARG A 55 1.24 -0.41 -5.83
C ARG A 55 0.70 0.70 -4.94
N ILE A 56 1.58 1.22 -4.10
CA ILE A 56 1.24 2.18 -3.05
C ILE A 56 1.70 3.56 -3.54
N PRO A 57 0.77 4.48 -3.83
CA PRO A 57 1.13 5.85 -4.16
C PRO A 57 1.86 6.51 -2.97
N GLU A 58 2.87 7.33 -3.24
CA GLU A 58 3.64 8.06 -2.22
C GLU A 58 2.75 8.94 -1.32
N SER A 59 1.72 9.58 -1.88
CA SER A 59 0.71 10.35 -1.13
C SER A 59 -0.03 9.49 -0.11
N VAL A 60 -0.36 8.25 -0.48
CA VAL A 60 -1.02 7.29 0.42
C VAL A 60 -0.04 6.83 1.49
N TYR A 61 1.20 6.53 1.12
CA TYR A 61 2.25 6.17 2.08
C TYR A 61 2.42 7.25 3.15
N LEU A 62 2.60 8.51 2.75
CA LEU A 62 2.74 9.64 3.67
C LEU A 62 1.55 9.74 4.63
N ARG A 63 0.32 9.69 4.10
CA ARG A 63 -0.91 9.76 4.91
C ARG A 63 -0.97 8.66 5.97
N VAL A 64 -0.63 7.42 5.58
CA VAL A 64 -0.62 6.28 6.50
C VAL A 64 0.43 6.48 7.59
N VAL A 65 1.67 6.83 7.20
CA VAL A 65 2.75 7.08 8.17
C VAL A 65 2.37 8.20 9.14
N THR A 66 1.88 9.33 8.65
CA THR A 66 1.42 10.44 9.50
C THR A 66 0.32 10.03 10.47
N ARG A 67 -0.59 9.12 10.07
CA ARG A 67 -1.63 8.58 10.98
C ARG A 67 -1.02 7.74 12.11
N PHE A 68 0.04 6.98 11.84
CA PHE A 68 0.71 6.13 12.84
C PHE A 68 1.74 6.88 13.69
N THR A 69 2.28 7.98 13.20
CA THR A 69 3.14 8.88 13.98
C THR A 69 2.26 9.73 14.90
N LYS A 70 2.14 9.33 16.17
CA LYS A 70 1.65 10.24 17.21
C LYS A 70 2.63 11.40 17.34
N VAL A 71 2.20 12.60 16.95
CA VAL A 71 2.86 13.84 17.33
C VAL A 71 2.62 14.01 18.83
N ALA A 72 3.69 13.90 19.62
CA ALA A 72 3.68 14.24 21.04
C ALA A 72 3.68 15.76 21.22
#